data_AF-A0A1M5ZHS1-F1
#
_entry.id   AF-A0A1M5ZHS1-F1
#
_cell.length_a   1.000
_cell.length_b   1.000
_cell.length_c   1.000
_cell.angle_alpha   90.00
_cell.angle_beta   90.00
_cell.angle_gamma   90.00
#
_symmetry.space_group_name_H-M   'P 1'
#
loop_
_entity.id
_entity.type
_entity.pdbx_description
1 polymer ?
#
loop_
_entity_poly.entity_id
_entity_poly.type
_entity_poly.pdbx_seq_one_letter_code
_entity_poly.pdbx_strand_id
1 'polypeptide(L)' 'MNAKVIQVIETSSTTGTGKPDDPVRTITQYWRFNGKLLFTADPACESLN' A
#
# COMPACT_ATOMS: atom_id res chain seq x y z
N MET A 1 3.03 24.75 1.07
CA MET A 1 2.69 23.34 1.42
C MET A 1 2.32 23.29 2.88
N ASN A 2 1.19 22.68 3.23
CA ASN A 2 0.82 22.42 4.63
C ASN A 2 0.76 20.90 4.81
N ALA A 3 1.33 20.40 5.91
CA ALA A 3 1.33 19.00 6.26
C ALA A 3 0.61 18.83 7.60
N LYS A 4 -0.17 17.75 7.72
CA LYS A 4 -0.86 17.37 8.96
C LYS A 4 -0.41 15.98 9.38
N VAL A 5 0.06 15.87 10.62
CA VAL A 5 0.31 14.57 11.24
C VAL A 5 -1.03 13.90 11.51
N ILE A 6 -1.15 12.64 11.07
CA ILE A 6 -2.30 11.79 11.34
C ILE A 6 -1.82 10.41 11.79
N GLN A 7 -2.60 9.76 12.64
CA GLN A 7 -2.37 8.38 13.04
C GLN A 7 -3.19 7.44 12.14
N VAL A 8 -2.61 6.29 11.82
CA VAL A 8 -3.16 5.27 10.91
C VAL A 8 -2.92 3.87 11.47
N ILE A 9 -3.66 2.87 10.97
CA ILE A 9 -3.29 1.45 11.09
C ILE A 9 -2.42 1.11 9.89
N GLU A 10 -1.27 0.49 10.13
CA GLU A 10 -0.44 -0.12 9.09
C GLU A 10 -0.69 -1.63 9.06
N THR A 11 -0.90 -2.18 7.87
CA THR A 11 -0.98 -3.63 7.64
C THR A 11 -0.05 -4.02 6.52
N SER A 12 0.66 -5.14 6.68
CA SER A 12 1.47 -5.73 5.61
C SER A 12 0.85 -7.04 5.16
N SER A 13 0.75 -7.25 3.85
CA SER A 13 0.21 -8.47 3.26
C SER A 13 0.95 -8.86 1.99
N THR A 14 0.89 -10.14 1.64
CA THR A 14 1.49 -10.66 0.42
C THR A 14 0.45 -10.68 -0.70
N THR A 15 0.81 -10.16 -1.88
CA THR A 15 -0.01 -10.13 -3.09
C THR A 15 0.79 -10.65 -4.30
N GLY A 16 0.12 -10.80 -5.44
CA GLY A 16 0.67 -11.25 -6.70
C GLY A 16 0.41 -12.73 -6.99
N THR A 17 0.26 -13.08 -8.26
CA THR A 17 -0.01 -14.45 -8.73
C THR A 17 1.24 -15.32 -8.83
N GLY A 18 2.44 -14.72 -8.73
CA GLY A 18 3.72 -15.42 -8.85
C GLY A 18 4.16 -15.66 -10.29
N LYS A 19 3.45 -15.06 -11.25
CA LYS A 19 3.88 -15.02 -12.64
C LYS A 19 4.96 -13.94 -12.85
N PRO A 20 5.77 -14.04 -13.92
CA PRO A 20 6.81 -13.04 -14.19
C PRO A 20 6.27 -11.60 -14.32
N ASP A 21 5.05 -11.43 -14.82
CA ASP A 21 4.35 -10.15 -14.99
C ASP A 21 3.62 -9.66 -13.72
N ASP A 22 3.46 -10.54 -12.73
CA ASP A 22 2.82 -10.23 -11.44
C ASP A 22 3.48 -11.05 -10.32
N PRO A 23 4.73 -10.70 -9.94
CA PRO A 23 5.49 -11.45 -8.94
C PRO A 23 4.84 -11.32 -7.56
N VAL A 24 5.01 -12.38 -6.76
CA VAL A 24 4.64 -12.35 -5.35
C VAL A 24 5.48 -11.31 -4.64
N ARG A 25 4.82 -10.38 -3.95
CA ARG A 25 5.45 -9.26 -3.25
C ARG A 25 4.64 -8.86 -2.03
N THR A 26 5.31 -8.18 -1.09
CA THR A 26 4.64 -7.59 0.06
C THR A 26 4.18 -6.17 -0.29
N ILE A 27 2.94 -5.86 0.07
CA ILE A 27 2.40 -4.50 0.04
C ILE A 27 2.17 -4.01 1.47
N THR A 28 2.28 -2.72 1.66
CA THR A 28 1.94 -2.06 2.92
C THR A 28 0.72 -1.18 2.72
N GLN A 29 -0.27 -1.29 3.58
CA GLN A 29 -1.51 -0.54 3.50
C GLN A 29 -1.72 0.29 4.74
N TYR A 30 -2.23 1.50 4.54
CA TYR A 30 -2.52 2.46 5.60
C TYR A 30 -4.02 2.71 5.67
N TRP A 31 -4.59 2.55 6.86
CA TRP A 31 -6.03 2.62 7.08
C TRP A 31 -6.36 3.64 8.16
N ARG A 32 -7.56 4.22 8.06
CA ARG A 32 -8.18 4.87 9.20
C ARG A 32 -8.73 3.83 10.18
N PHE A 33 -8.88 4.24 11.44
CA PHE A 33 -9.47 3.40 12.49
C PHE A 33 -10.93 3.00 12.23
N ASN A 34 -11.63 3.67 11.32
CA ASN A 34 -12.98 3.29 10.90
C ASN A 34 -13.00 2.28 9.73
N GLY A 35 -11.85 1.70 9.36
CA GLY A 35 -11.74 0.71 8.30
C GLY A 35 -11.61 1.29 6.89
N LYS A 36 -11.51 2.62 6.71
CA LYS A 36 -11.27 3.22 5.39
C LYS A 36 -9.80 3.09 4.97
N LEU A 37 -9.54 2.45 3.83
CA LEU A 37 -8.22 2.44 3.19
C LEU A 37 -7.82 3.84 2.74
N LEU A 38 -6.62 4.28 3.11
CA LEU A 38 -6.05 5.57 2.71
C LEU A 38 -5.06 5.42 1.57
N PHE A 39 -4.17 4.44 1.67
CA PHE A 39 -3.08 4.26 0.72
C PHE A 39 -2.61 2.81 0.71
N THR A 40 -2.13 2.35 -0.44
CA THR A 40 -1.39 1.10 -0.60
C THR A 40 -0.03 1.43 -1.21
N ALA A 41 1.02 1.20 -0.43
CA ALA A 41 2.39 1.20 -0.92
C ALA A 41 2.65 -0.18 -1.55
N ASP A 42 2.54 -0.22 -2.88
CA ASP A 42 2.83 -1.41 -3.66
C ASP A 42 4.08 -1.14 -4.51
N PRO A 43 5.17 -1.92 -4.34
CA PRO A 43 6.41 -1.72 -5.11
C PRO A 43 6.25 -2.01 -6.61
N ALA A 44 5.21 -2.75 -7.03
CA ALA A 44 4.90 -2.92 -8.46
C ALA A 44 4.03 -1.79 -9.03
N CYS A 45 3.48 -0.91 -8.17
CA CYS A 45 2.84 0.32 -8.63
C CYS A 45 3.95 1.34 -8.95
N GLU A 46 4.68 1.11 -10.03
CA GLU A 46 5.55 2.13 -10.62
C GLU A 46 4.64 3.28 -11.08
N SER A 47 4.83 4.46 -10.48
CA SER A 47 4.33 5.70 -11.06
C SER A 47 4.92 5.82 -12.47
N LEU A 48 4.07 5.78 -13.50
CA LEU A 48 4.41 6.24 -14.84
C LEU A 48 5.02 7.65 -14.70
N ASN A 49 6.34 7.74 -14.77
CA ASN A 49 7.09 8.99 -14.92
C ASN A 49 7.37 9.19 -16.40
#